data_AF-A0A9E2E4V1-F1
#
_entry.id   AF-A0A9E2E4V1-F1
#
_cell.length_a   1.000
_cell.length_b   1.000
_cell.length_c   1.000
_cell.angle_alpha   90.00
_cell.angle_beta   90.00
_cell.angle_gamma   90.00
#
_symmetry.space_group_name_H-M   'P 1'
#
loop_
_entity.id
_entity.type
_entity.pdbx_description
1 polymer ?
#
loop_
_entity_poly.entity_id
_entity_poly.type
_entity_poly.pdbx_seq_one_letter_code
_entity_poly.pdbx_strand_id
1 'polypeptide(L)'
;MKQTTEAFSGKKNCMMPAGIDRRFLAACMAFTLSVAPAFAQEAEDEKGVFDQVDAAAGWVVGKIAAVFFYPIWTFDKVGDQVKEVKTEAGGSGYTVGDIVVIVGEKTADGTETNKTKFKVKSVSDGEVQELTIESAGLYSEVPENSVSATGGSGTGLSVNIEWEPKHPTIPLVVGWLVVGAVFFTLRMGFINFRGFKHAIDVVRGKYDNPDAEGEVSHFQALSSALSATVGLGNIAGVAIAVSLGGPGAIFWMIIAGFLGMSSKFTECTLGQKYRETRPDGRVMGGAMFYLQNGLAEVGKRTGGTIYQPLGKFLAVAFAILCIGGSFGGGNTFQVNQSLNAVQETIPFLKEAYVVYDGEERREFDATPAGREEATNYAREVESKVHHRYNQWVFGLVMAVLTGLVIIGGIKRIALTAEKIVPAMCGIYLLTCLAVLFMHASEIPAAFKTIIDSAFNPSAAWGGFIGVLVIGFK
;
A
#
# COMPACT_ATOMS: atom_id res chain seq x y z
N MET A 1 49.93 -8.14 8.35
CA MET A 1 49.64 -7.61 7.01
C MET A 1 49.12 -6.18 7.13
N LYS A 2 50.07 -5.24 7.18
CA LYS A 2 49.85 -3.80 7.01
C LYS A 2 50.00 -3.52 5.52
N GLN A 3 48.91 -3.47 4.76
CA GLN A 3 48.90 -2.89 3.39
C GLN A 3 47.51 -2.73 2.72
N THR A 4 46.40 -2.79 3.46
CA THR A 4 45.04 -2.57 2.90
C THR A 4 44.24 -1.47 3.57
N THR A 5 44.86 -0.69 4.47
CA THR A 5 44.19 0.41 5.22
C THR A 5 44.56 1.82 4.71
N GLU A 6 45.39 1.95 3.67
CA GLU A 6 45.86 3.27 3.17
C GLU A 6 45.21 3.73 1.84
N ALA A 7 44.28 2.96 1.26
CA ALA A 7 43.58 3.37 0.02
C ALA A 7 42.42 4.36 0.23
N PHE A 8 42.08 4.72 1.47
CA PHE A 8 41.04 5.71 1.79
C PHE A 8 41.58 7.03 2.36
N SER A 9 42.90 7.23 2.34
CA SER A 9 43.53 8.49 2.74
C SER A 9 44.17 9.18 1.54
N GLY A 10 43.48 10.19 1.00
CA GLY A 10 44.14 11.25 0.24
C GLY A 10 43.86 11.28 -1.25
N LYS A 11 42.76 11.93 -1.64
CA LYS A 11 42.77 12.93 -2.71
C LYS A 11 41.70 13.98 -2.43
N LYS A 12 42.14 15.08 -1.79
CA LYS A 12 41.47 16.38 -1.93
C LYS A 12 41.68 16.84 -3.38
N ASN A 13 40.58 17.07 -4.09
CA ASN A 13 40.36 18.14 -5.08
C ASN A 13 39.35 17.71 -6.16
N CYS A 14 38.06 17.95 -5.87
CA CYS A 14 37.16 18.75 -6.71
C CYS A 14 35.93 19.03 -5.85
N MET A 15 35.66 20.31 -5.59
CA MET A 15 34.61 20.78 -4.70
C MET A 15 33.22 20.49 -5.30
N MET A 16 32.54 19.46 -4.78
CA MET A 16 31.09 19.47 -4.60
C MET A 16 30.77 18.97 -3.19
N PRO A 17 29.81 19.56 -2.46
CA PRO A 17 29.53 19.17 -1.09
C PRO A 17 29.04 17.72 -1.07
N ALA A 18 29.70 16.85 -0.29
CA ALA A 18 29.40 15.40 -0.18
C ALA A 18 27.95 15.04 0.23
N GLY A 19 27.11 16.02 0.51
CA GLY A 19 25.66 15.86 0.70
C GLY A 19 24.82 15.96 -0.58
N ILE A 20 25.31 16.66 -1.61
CA ILE A 20 24.61 16.80 -2.90
C ILE A 20 24.66 15.47 -3.64
N ASP A 21 25.81 14.80 -3.72
CA ASP A 21 25.93 13.53 -4.45
C ASP A 21 25.01 12.43 -3.90
N ARG A 22 24.90 12.29 -2.57
CA ARG A 22 24.00 11.27 -1.96
C ARG A 22 22.53 11.61 -2.12
N ARG A 23 22.17 12.90 -2.08
CA ARG A 23 20.78 13.37 -2.27
C ARG A 23 20.38 13.32 -3.74
N PHE A 24 21.33 13.58 -4.63
CA PHE A 24 21.20 13.41 -6.07
C PHE A 24 21.06 11.94 -6.43
N LEU A 25 21.90 11.05 -5.89
CA LEU A 25 21.74 9.59 -6.04
C LEU A 25 20.40 9.08 -5.51
N ALA A 26 19.92 9.57 -4.35
CA ALA A 26 18.60 9.22 -3.84
C ALA A 26 17.46 9.74 -4.73
N ALA A 27 17.59 10.96 -5.27
CA ALA A 27 16.65 11.51 -6.23
C ALA A 27 16.69 10.74 -7.57
N CYS A 28 17.86 10.33 -8.04
CA CYS A 28 18.03 9.50 -9.22
C CYS A 28 17.45 8.09 -9.02
N MET A 29 17.64 7.46 -7.86
CA MET A 29 17.00 6.17 -7.57
C MET A 29 15.48 6.30 -7.45
N ALA A 30 14.99 7.35 -6.77
CA ALA A 30 13.56 7.65 -6.70
C ALA A 30 12.98 7.90 -8.11
N PHE A 31 13.72 8.60 -8.96
CA PHE A 31 13.39 8.83 -10.37
C PHE A 31 13.33 7.50 -11.13
N THR A 32 14.43 6.72 -11.17
CA THR A 32 14.47 5.44 -11.88
C THR A 32 13.33 4.52 -11.45
N LEU A 33 12.99 4.46 -10.16
CA LEU A 33 11.96 3.57 -9.64
C LEU A 33 10.52 4.09 -9.80
N SER A 34 10.31 5.41 -9.81
CA SER A 34 8.99 5.99 -10.09
C SER A 34 8.56 5.86 -11.55
N VAL A 35 9.53 5.74 -12.46
CA VAL A 35 9.28 5.52 -13.90
C VAL A 35 9.52 4.06 -14.30
N ALA A 36 10.15 3.24 -13.45
CA ALA A 36 10.42 1.82 -13.70
C ALA A 36 9.16 1.00 -14.06
N PRO A 37 7.98 1.18 -13.43
CA PRO A 37 6.78 0.45 -13.87
C PRO A 37 6.39 0.77 -15.32
N ALA A 38 6.58 2.02 -15.76
CA ALA A 38 6.27 2.46 -17.11
C ALA A 38 7.33 2.04 -18.15
N PHE A 39 8.59 1.92 -17.74
CA PHE A 39 9.68 1.39 -18.60
C PHE A 39 9.78 -0.14 -18.59
N ALA A 40 9.28 -0.82 -17.56
CA ALA A 40 9.27 -2.28 -17.49
C ALA A 40 8.31 -2.92 -18.51
N GLN A 41 7.26 -2.20 -18.93
CA GLN A 41 6.41 -2.62 -20.04
C GLN A 41 7.07 -2.43 -21.43
N GLU A 42 8.13 -1.61 -21.53
CA GLU A 42 8.89 -1.41 -22.79
C GLU A 42 10.00 -2.46 -23.00
N ALA A 43 10.38 -3.22 -21.97
CA ALA A 43 11.55 -4.09 -21.98
C ALA A 43 11.19 -5.59 -21.91
N GLU A 44 10.36 -6.09 -22.84
CA GLU A 44 10.15 -7.55 -22.97
C GLU A 44 11.33 -8.30 -23.62
N ASP A 45 12.37 -7.61 -24.12
CA ASP A 45 13.36 -8.22 -25.03
C ASP A 45 14.84 -8.26 -24.58
N GLU A 46 15.20 -7.94 -23.33
CA GLU A 46 16.57 -8.19 -22.83
C GLU A 46 16.60 -9.02 -21.53
N LYS A 47 16.41 -10.33 -21.70
CA LYS A 47 16.70 -11.33 -20.66
C LYS A 47 18.21 -11.49 -20.50
N GLY A 48 18.75 -11.26 -19.30
CA GLY A 48 20.16 -11.61 -19.09
C GLY A 48 20.69 -11.57 -17.66
N VAL A 49 20.42 -10.52 -16.90
CA VAL A 49 20.99 -10.36 -15.54
C VAL A 49 19.99 -9.77 -14.55
N PHE A 50 19.21 -8.77 -14.94
CA PHE A 50 18.22 -8.15 -14.06
C PHE A 50 17.10 -9.12 -13.66
N ASP A 51 16.59 -9.94 -14.57
CA ASP A 51 15.61 -10.99 -14.25
C ASP A 51 16.13 -12.02 -13.23
N GLN A 52 17.44 -12.34 -13.29
CA GLN A 52 18.04 -13.28 -12.35
C GLN A 52 18.20 -12.65 -10.96
N VAL A 53 18.54 -11.36 -10.91
CA VAL A 53 18.62 -10.59 -9.66
C VAL A 53 17.22 -10.41 -9.05
N ASP A 54 16.21 -10.11 -9.87
CA ASP A 54 14.82 -9.96 -9.43
C ASP A 54 14.23 -11.30 -8.99
N ALA A 55 14.51 -12.39 -9.69
CA ALA A 55 14.11 -13.73 -9.28
C ALA A 55 14.77 -14.15 -7.96
N ALA A 56 16.06 -13.85 -7.78
CA ALA A 56 16.77 -14.15 -6.54
C ALA A 56 16.25 -13.28 -5.37
N ALA A 57 16.04 -11.98 -5.59
CA ALA A 57 15.47 -11.07 -4.61
C ALA A 57 14.04 -11.49 -4.24
N GLY A 58 13.21 -11.82 -5.23
CA GLY A 58 11.86 -12.34 -5.06
C GLY A 58 11.82 -13.65 -4.27
N TRP A 59 12.77 -14.56 -4.54
CA TRP A 59 12.90 -15.79 -3.76
C TRP A 59 13.24 -15.51 -2.28
N VAL A 60 14.23 -14.65 -2.01
CA VAL A 60 14.62 -14.29 -0.64
C VAL A 60 13.48 -13.60 0.10
N VAL A 61 12.86 -12.59 -0.52
CA VAL A 61 11.73 -11.87 0.05
C VAL A 61 10.56 -12.83 0.29
N GLY A 62 10.28 -13.73 -0.65
CA GLY A 62 9.24 -14.76 -0.50
C GLY A 62 9.50 -15.69 0.68
N LYS A 63 10.75 -16.12 0.92
CA LYS A 63 11.11 -16.94 2.08
C LYS A 63 10.98 -16.18 3.40
N ILE A 64 11.41 -14.94 3.46
CA ILE A 64 11.26 -14.10 4.65
C ILE A 64 9.78 -13.85 4.93
N ALA A 65 9.02 -13.47 3.91
CA ALA A 65 7.57 -13.27 4.01
C ALA A 65 6.87 -14.55 4.47
N ALA A 66 7.24 -15.72 3.96
CA ALA A 66 6.63 -16.99 4.38
C ALA A 66 6.79 -17.27 5.88
N VAL A 67 7.87 -16.81 6.51
CA VAL A 67 8.06 -16.92 7.96
C VAL A 67 7.15 -15.95 8.71
N PHE A 68 7.14 -14.67 8.33
CA PHE A 68 6.33 -13.65 8.99
C PHE A 68 4.83 -13.84 8.77
N PHE A 69 4.45 -14.32 7.59
CA PHE A 69 3.08 -14.62 7.21
C PHE A 69 2.72 -16.10 7.41
N TYR A 70 3.54 -16.84 8.16
CA TYR A 70 3.21 -18.20 8.56
C TYR A 70 1.89 -18.21 9.35
N PRO A 71 0.90 -19.04 8.98
CA PRO A 71 -0.36 -19.10 9.68
C PRO A 71 -0.15 -19.77 11.03
N ILE A 72 -0.21 -18.99 12.11
CA ILE A 72 -0.12 -19.53 13.49
C ILE A 72 -1.46 -20.09 13.97
N TRP A 73 -2.54 -19.69 13.32
CA TRP A 73 -3.89 -20.15 13.59
C TRP A 73 -4.66 -20.15 12.28
N THR A 74 -5.38 -21.24 12.00
CA THR A 74 -6.33 -21.36 10.90
C THR A 74 -7.72 -21.57 11.47
N PHE A 75 -8.69 -20.76 11.04
CA PHE A 75 -10.06 -20.86 11.50
C PHE A 75 -10.88 -21.84 10.66
N ASP A 76 -12.04 -22.21 11.19
CA ASP A 76 -13.06 -22.93 10.44
C ASP A 76 -13.46 -22.16 9.18
N LYS A 77 -14.01 -22.91 8.23
CA LYS A 77 -14.49 -22.37 6.96
C LYS A 77 -15.54 -21.28 7.25
N VAL A 78 -15.30 -20.08 6.72
CA VAL A 78 -16.23 -18.94 6.83
C VAL A 78 -17.11 -18.77 5.59
N GLY A 79 -16.73 -19.41 4.49
CA GLY A 79 -17.45 -19.39 3.21
C GLY A 79 -16.57 -19.92 2.10
N ASP A 80 -17.07 -19.88 0.87
CA ASP A 80 -16.32 -20.21 -0.33
C ASP A 80 -16.02 -18.93 -1.13
N GLN A 81 -14.84 -18.89 -1.73
CA GLN A 81 -14.44 -17.81 -2.65
C GLN A 81 -14.16 -18.39 -4.02
N VAL A 82 -14.25 -17.54 -5.03
CA VAL A 82 -13.90 -17.92 -6.41
C VAL A 82 -12.39 -18.12 -6.49
N LYS A 83 -11.98 -19.36 -6.77
CA LYS A 83 -10.59 -19.74 -7.01
C LYS A 83 -10.20 -19.47 -8.46
N GLU A 84 -11.05 -19.94 -9.36
CA GLU A 84 -10.86 -19.83 -10.80
C GLU A 84 -12.22 -19.63 -11.47
N VAL A 85 -12.24 -18.89 -12.57
CA VAL A 85 -13.42 -18.69 -13.39
C VAL A 85 -13.12 -19.13 -14.81
N LYS A 86 -14.04 -19.91 -15.38
CA LYS A 86 -14.03 -20.36 -16.77
C LYS A 86 -15.31 -19.88 -17.42
N THR A 87 -15.19 -19.25 -18.56
CA THR A 87 -16.33 -18.86 -19.38
C THR A 87 -16.93 -20.11 -20.00
N GLU A 88 -18.24 -20.30 -19.83
CA GLU A 88 -19.01 -21.12 -20.77
C GLU A 88 -19.58 -20.15 -21.79
N ALA A 89 -19.42 -20.44 -23.08
CA ALA A 89 -19.83 -19.58 -24.18
C ALA A 89 -21.18 -18.90 -23.90
N GLY A 90 -21.17 -17.56 -23.86
CA GLY A 90 -22.37 -16.79 -23.60
C GLY A 90 -22.08 -15.41 -23.03
N GLY A 91 -22.81 -14.41 -23.52
CA GLY A 91 -22.71 -13.03 -23.11
C GLY A 91 -22.40 -12.14 -24.30
N SER A 92 -23.40 -11.43 -24.80
CA SER A 92 -23.28 -10.55 -25.96
C SER A 92 -23.28 -9.09 -25.58
N GLY A 93 -22.53 -8.28 -26.33
CA GLY A 93 -22.44 -6.83 -26.15
C GLY A 93 -21.58 -6.38 -24.96
N TYR A 94 -20.80 -7.28 -24.35
CA TYR A 94 -19.81 -6.90 -23.35
C TYR A 94 -18.58 -6.28 -24.00
N THR A 95 -18.00 -5.29 -23.33
CA THR A 95 -16.72 -4.70 -23.71
C THR A 95 -15.64 -5.07 -22.72
N VAL A 96 -14.39 -5.15 -23.17
CA VAL A 96 -13.28 -5.46 -22.28
C VAL A 96 -13.08 -4.32 -21.29
N GLY A 97 -12.92 -4.65 -20.01
CA GLY A 97 -12.95 -3.70 -18.91
C GLY A 97 -14.29 -3.60 -18.19
N ASP A 98 -15.37 -4.14 -18.76
CA ASP A 98 -16.66 -4.25 -18.08
C ASP A 98 -16.52 -5.04 -16.77
N ILE A 99 -17.19 -4.53 -15.73
CA ILE A 99 -17.29 -5.20 -14.44
C ILE A 99 -18.62 -5.93 -14.35
N VAL A 100 -18.55 -7.24 -14.15
CA VAL A 100 -19.70 -8.12 -14.00
C VAL A 100 -19.69 -8.79 -12.64
N VAL A 101 -20.87 -9.03 -12.08
CA VAL A 101 -21.11 -9.64 -10.78
C VAL A 101 -22.08 -10.80 -10.90
N ILE A 102 -21.93 -11.79 -10.04
CA ILE A 102 -22.78 -12.98 -9.98
C ILE A 102 -24.21 -12.60 -9.56
N VAL A 103 -25.23 -13.16 -10.24
CA VAL A 103 -26.65 -12.89 -9.99
C VAL A 103 -27.23 -13.88 -8.96
N GLY A 104 -28.15 -13.42 -8.11
CA GLY A 104 -29.02 -14.31 -7.31
C GLY A 104 -28.44 -14.88 -6.01
N GLU A 105 -27.14 -14.71 -5.77
CA GLU A 105 -26.45 -15.39 -4.68
C GLU A 105 -26.38 -14.62 -3.36
N LYS A 106 -26.47 -15.37 -2.26
CA LYS A 106 -26.25 -14.86 -0.90
C LYS A 106 -24.76 -14.84 -0.59
N THR A 107 -24.19 -13.64 -0.50
CA THR A 107 -22.88 -13.44 0.12
C THR A 107 -22.95 -13.81 1.61
N ALA A 108 -21.82 -14.22 2.18
CA ALA A 108 -21.74 -14.64 3.59
C ALA A 108 -22.17 -13.55 4.60
N ASP A 109 -22.15 -12.29 4.18
CA ASP A 109 -22.59 -11.12 4.95
C ASP A 109 -23.98 -10.59 4.57
N GLY A 110 -24.64 -11.20 3.57
CA GLY A 110 -25.96 -10.79 3.07
C GLY A 110 -25.98 -9.44 2.34
N THR A 111 -24.81 -8.90 1.96
CA THR A 111 -24.71 -7.60 1.26
C THR A 111 -24.41 -7.77 -0.24
N GLU A 112 -25.24 -7.15 -1.08
CA GLU A 112 -25.09 -7.14 -2.55
C GLU A 112 -23.75 -6.54 -3.02
N THR A 113 -23.11 -5.69 -2.21
CA THR A 113 -21.86 -4.99 -2.56
C THR A 113 -20.62 -5.86 -2.50
N ASN A 114 -20.67 -7.00 -1.80
CA ASN A 114 -19.52 -7.88 -1.57
C ASN A 114 -19.53 -9.13 -2.48
N LYS A 115 -20.34 -9.09 -3.54
CA LYS A 115 -20.31 -10.09 -4.61
C LYS A 115 -18.98 -10.06 -5.34
N THR A 116 -18.61 -11.20 -5.90
CA THR A 116 -17.42 -11.32 -6.75
C THR A 116 -17.61 -10.45 -7.97
N LYS A 117 -16.63 -9.58 -8.19
CA LYS A 117 -16.51 -8.76 -9.39
C LYS A 117 -15.50 -9.42 -10.30
N PHE A 118 -15.94 -9.72 -11.50
CA PHE A 118 -15.08 -10.11 -12.59
C PHE A 118 -14.92 -8.93 -13.54
N LYS A 119 -13.69 -8.73 -13.99
CA LYS A 119 -13.38 -7.81 -15.06
C LYS A 119 -13.26 -8.61 -16.35
N VAL A 120 -14.01 -8.20 -17.37
CA VAL A 120 -13.88 -8.77 -18.71
C VAL A 120 -12.48 -8.48 -19.23
N LYS A 121 -11.72 -9.54 -19.51
CA LYS A 121 -10.34 -9.46 -19.98
C LYS A 121 -10.25 -9.63 -21.49
N SER A 122 -11.05 -10.51 -22.08
CA SER A 122 -11.12 -10.65 -23.55
C SER A 122 -12.53 -11.01 -24.02
N VAL A 123 -12.85 -10.52 -25.20
CA VAL A 123 -14.08 -10.79 -25.95
C VAL A 123 -13.63 -11.14 -27.37
N SER A 124 -14.18 -12.21 -27.94
CA SER A 124 -13.91 -12.64 -29.32
C SER A 124 -15.24 -13.07 -29.94
N ASP A 125 -15.48 -12.71 -31.19
CA ASP A 125 -16.74 -12.99 -31.92
C ASP A 125 -18.01 -12.49 -31.20
N GLY A 126 -17.88 -11.41 -30.43
CA GLY A 126 -19.00 -10.82 -29.67
C GLY A 126 -19.33 -11.54 -28.35
N GLU A 127 -18.57 -12.56 -27.98
CA GLU A 127 -18.72 -13.33 -26.74
C GLU A 127 -17.52 -13.18 -25.80
N VAL A 128 -17.77 -13.21 -24.50
CA VAL A 128 -16.73 -13.12 -23.47
C VAL A 128 -15.91 -14.41 -23.43
N GLN A 129 -14.60 -14.30 -23.65
CA GLN A 129 -13.69 -15.44 -23.68
C GLN A 129 -12.89 -15.59 -22.38
N GLU A 130 -12.47 -14.49 -21.75
CA GLU A 130 -11.68 -14.54 -20.52
C GLU A 130 -12.15 -13.49 -19.52
N LEU A 131 -12.24 -13.91 -18.27
CA LEU A 131 -12.58 -13.08 -17.12
C LEU A 131 -11.42 -13.10 -16.12
N THR A 132 -11.14 -11.96 -15.49
CA THR A 132 -10.21 -11.87 -14.37
C THR A 132 -10.98 -11.49 -13.11
N ILE A 133 -10.62 -12.10 -11.98
CA ILE A 133 -11.21 -11.75 -10.68
C ILE A 133 -10.64 -10.39 -10.26
N GLU A 134 -11.49 -9.37 -10.23
CA GLU A 134 -11.11 -8.03 -9.76
C GLU A 134 -11.24 -7.93 -8.24
N SER A 135 -12.32 -8.50 -7.69
CA SER A 135 -12.48 -8.68 -6.26
C SER A 135 -13.27 -9.96 -5.97
N ALA A 136 -12.70 -10.87 -5.19
CA ALA A 136 -13.37 -12.10 -4.79
C ALA A 136 -14.34 -11.85 -3.63
N GLY A 137 -15.63 -12.12 -3.84
CA GLY A 137 -16.63 -12.15 -2.79
C GLY A 137 -16.53 -13.43 -1.96
N LEU A 138 -17.11 -13.43 -0.76
CA LEU A 138 -17.23 -14.61 0.11
C LEU A 138 -18.70 -15.07 0.14
N TYR A 139 -18.95 -16.34 -0.13
CA TYR A 139 -20.29 -16.90 -0.29
C TYR A 139 -20.56 -17.94 0.79
N SER A 140 -21.75 -17.87 1.39
CA SER A 140 -22.21 -18.87 2.36
C SER A 140 -22.74 -20.13 1.69
N GLU A 141 -23.28 -19.98 0.48
CA GLU A 141 -23.81 -21.06 -0.35
C GLU A 141 -23.15 -20.94 -1.72
N VAL A 142 -22.67 -22.07 -2.24
CA VAL A 142 -22.01 -22.12 -3.55
C VAL A 142 -23.07 -22.30 -4.62
N PRO A 143 -23.20 -21.39 -5.60
CA PRO A 143 -24.09 -21.59 -6.72
C PRO A 143 -23.67 -22.80 -7.56
N GLU A 144 -24.66 -23.52 -8.05
CA GLU A 144 -24.42 -24.56 -9.04
C GLU A 144 -24.00 -23.91 -10.36
N ASN A 145 -22.98 -24.49 -10.98
CA ASN A 145 -22.56 -24.11 -12.32
C ASN A 145 -23.62 -24.54 -13.35
N SER A 146 -23.91 -23.75 -14.39
CA SER A 146 -23.32 -22.45 -14.71
C SER A 146 -24.01 -21.28 -14.04
N VAL A 147 -23.20 -20.30 -13.62
CA VAL A 147 -23.63 -19.16 -12.80
C VAL A 147 -23.81 -17.93 -13.69
N SER A 148 -25.00 -17.32 -13.67
CA SER A 148 -25.23 -16.09 -14.43
C SER A 148 -24.51 -14.88 -13.82
N ALA A 149 -23.90 -14.06 -14.68
CA ALA A 149 -23.26 -12.81 -14.31
C ALA A 149 -23.93 -11.62 -15.02
N THR A 150 -24.05 -10.49 -14.31
CA THR A 150 -24.67 -9.24 -14.79
C THR A 150 -23.78 -8.04 -14.48
N GLY A 151 -23.98 -6.92 -15.17
CA GLY A 151 -23.15 -5.72 -15.05
C GLY A 151 -22.47 -5.37 -16.37
N GLY A 152 -21.76 -4.23 -16.41
CA GLY A 152 -21.15 -3.75 -17.65
C GLY A 152 -22.18 -3.38 -18.73
N SER A 153 -21.75 -3.44 -19.98
CA SER A 153 -22.53 -3.02 -21.16
C SER A 153 -23.29 -4.16 -21.85
N GLY A 154 -22.97 -5.42 -21.55
CA GLY A 154 -23.55 -6.61 -22.19
C GLY A 154 -24.64 -7.31 -21.38
N THR A 155 -25.17 -8.40 -21.93
CA THR A 155 -26.19 -9.25 -21.28
C THR A 155 -25.97 -10.74 -21.53
N GLY A 156 -26.46 -11.58 -20.61
CA GLY A 156 -26.55 -13.03 -20.82
C GLY A 156 -25.24 -13.80 -20.60
N LEU A 157 -24.30 -13.25 -19.83
CA LEU A 157 -23.05 -13.94 -19.48
C LEU A 157 -23.29 -15.04 -18.45
N SER A 158 -22.74 -16.23 -18.71
CA SER A 158 -22.71 -17.35 -17.77
C SER A 158 -21.28 -17.84 -17.57
N VAL A 159 -20.95 -18.19 -16.33
CA VAL A 159 -19.60 -18.56 -15.95
C VAL A 159 -19.60 -19.84 -15.12
N ASN A 160 -18.59 -20.67 -15.36
CA ASN A 160 -18.26 -21.80 -14.51
C ASN A 160 -17.21 -21.38 -13.51
N ILE A 161 -17.51 -21.56 -12.23
CA ILE A 161 -16.64 -21.14 -11.15
C ILE A 161 -16.12 -22.37 -10.43
N GLU A 162 -14.79 -22.42 -10.25
CA GLU A 162 -14.17 -23.29 -9.28
C GLU A 162 -14.10 -22.56 -7.94
N TRP A 163 -14.70 -23.16 -6.93
CA TRP A 163 -14.80 -22.60 -5.59
C TRP A 163 -13.71 -23.17 -4.70
N GLU A 164 -13.10 -22.33 -3.86
CA GLU A 164 -12.22 -22.77 -2.79
C GLU A 164 -12.79 -22.41 -1.42
N PRO A 165 -12.74 -23.33 -0.44
CA PRO A 165 -13.14 -23.03 0.92
C PRO A 165 -12.15 -22.02 1.52
N LYS A 166 -12.68 -20.89 2.01
CA LYS A 166 -11.87 -19.87 2.65
C LYS A 166 -11.73 -20.16 4.13
N HIS A 167 -10.49 -20.41 4.52
CA HIS A 167 -10.07 -20.49 5.91
C HIS A 167 -9.26 -19.24 6.26
N PRO A 168 -9.82 -18.31 7.05
CA PRO A 168 -9.07 -17.17 7.55
C PRO A 168 -7.90 -17.67 8.41
N THR A 169 -6.75 -17.03 8.26
CA THR A 169 -5.56 -17.36 9.06
C THR A 169 -5.05 -16.13 9.79
N ILE A 170 -4.48 -16.32 10.98
CA ILE A 170 -3.70 -15.27 11.65
C ILE A 170 -2.25 -15.43 11.23
N PRO A 171 -1.68 -14.45 10.52
CA PRO A 171 -0.25 -14.43 10.25
C PRO A 171 0.55 -14.24 11.56
N LEU A 172 1.69 -14.91 11.70
CA LEU A 172 2.58 -14.78 12.87
C LEU A 172 2.89 -13.32 13.22
N VAL A 173 3.26 -12.51 12.20
CA VAL A 173 3.63 -11.10 12.38
C VAL A 173 2.49 -10.28 12.98
N VAL A 174 1.27 -10.54 12.53
CA VAL A 174 0.08 -9.86 13.01
C VAL A 174 -0.17 -10.21 14.47
N GLY A 175 -0.20 -11.50 14.80
CA GLY A 175 -0.39 -11.94 16.18
C GLY A 175 0.67 -11.35 17.11
N TRP A 176 1.93 -11.31 16.66
CA TRP A 176 3.03 -10.71 17.39
C TRP A 176 2.84 -9.20 17.63
N LEU A 177 2.38 -8.46 16.63
CA LEU A 177 2.13 -7.02 16.73
C LEU A 177 0.96 -6.71 17.67
N VAL A 178 -0.12 -7.50 17.63
CA VAL A 178 -1.27 -7.35 18.54
C VAL A 178 -0.83 -7.59 19.99
N VAL A 179 -0.09 -8.68 20.24
CA VAL A 179 0.46 -8.97 21.58
C VAL A 179 1.34 -7.83 22.08
N GLY A 180 2.24 -7.32 21.22
CA GLY A 180 3.08 -6.17 21.55
C GLY A 180 2.27 -4.91 21.86
N ALA A 181 1.25 -4.60 21.08
CA ALA A 181 0.41 -3.43 21.27
C ALA A 181 -0.41 -3.48 22.55
N VAL A 182 -0.99 -4.65 22.87
CA VAL A 182 -1.66 -4.88 24.16
C VAL A 182 -0.67 -4.74 25.31
N PHE A 183 0.49 -5.39 25.21
CA PHE A 183 1.53 -5.32 26.23
C PHE A 183 1.96 -3.88 26.51
N PHE A 184 2.30 -3.10 25.48
CA PHE A 184 2.72 -1.70 25.66
C PHE A 184 1.58 -0.84 26.21
N THR A 185 0.34 -1.05 25.77
CA THR A 185 -0.82 -0.31 26.29
C THR A 185 -0.99 -0.53 27.79
N LEU A 186 -0.92 -1.78 28.25
CA LEU A 186 -1.02 -2.10 29.67
C LEU A 186 0.20 -1.65 30.46
N ARG A 187 1.42 -1.92 29.96
CA ARG A 187 2.69 -1.59 30.61
C ARG A 187 2.91 -0.09 30.77
N MET A 188 2.43 0.69 29.81
CA MET A 188 2.45 2.15 29.85
C MET A 188 1.18 2.72 30.50
N GLY A 189 0.34 1.89 31.14
CA GLY A 189 -0.84 2.33 31.90
C GLY A 189 -1.81 3.19 31.09
N PHE A 190 -2.19 2.75 29.88
CA PHE A 190 -3.10 3.48 28.99
C PHE A 190 -2.65 4.92 28.69
N ILE A 191 -1.38 5.07 28.28
CA ILE A 191 -0.79 6.37 27.94
C ILE A 191 -1.59 7.12 26.85
N ASN A 192 -2.29 6.39 25.99
CA ASN A 192 -3.17 6.94 24.96
C ASN A 192 -4.19 7.95 25.53
N PHE A 193 -4.76 7.68 26.71
CA PHE A 193 -5.68 8.60 27.37
C PHE A 193 -4.96 9.66 28.20
N ARG A 194 -3.98 9.23 29.01
CA ARG A 194 -3.29 10.13 29.97
C ARG A 194 -2.42 11.18 29.29
N GLY A 195 -1.80 10.81 28.17
CA GLY A 195 -0.87 11.65 27.42
C GLY A 195 -1.54 12.54 26.36
N PHE A 196 -2.83 12.35 26.06
CA PHE A 196 -3.49 13.01 24.93
C PHE A 196 -3.44 14.54 25.04
N LYS A 197 -3.80 15.11 26.20
CA LYS A 197 -3.74 16.57 26.43
C LYS A 197 -2.31 17.11 26.28
N HIS A 198 -1.32 16.39 26.81
CA HIS A 198 0.08 16.79 26.69
C HIS A 198 0.54 16.76 25.23
N ALA A 199 0.15 15.74 24.46
CA ALA A 199 0.46 15.64 23.03
C ALA A 199 -0.08 16.84 22.25
N ILE A 200 -1.32 17.28 22.53
CA ILE A 200 -1.90 18.49 21.92
C ILE A 200 -1.11 19.74 22.31
N ASP A 201 -0.73 19.89 23.57
CA ASP A 201 0.08 21.03 24.04
C ASP A 201 1.46 21.06 23.36
N VAL A 202 2.10 19.91 23.15
CA VAL A 202 3.37 19.76 22.41
C VAL A 202 3.22 20.19 20.95
N VAL A 203 2.18 19.71 20.26
CA VAL A 203 1.95 20.02 18.84
C VAL A 203 1.58 21.49 18.62
N ARG A 204 0.91 22.12 19.59
CA ARG A 204 0.60 23.56 19.58
C ARG A 204 1.83 24.45 19.84
N GLY A 205 2.99 23.85 20.10
CA GLY A 205 4.24 24.56 20.33
C GLY A 205 4.40 25.16 21.73
N LYS A 206 3.54 24.76 22.70
CA LYS A 206 3.66 25.25 24.09
C LYS A 206 5.00 24.89 24.74
N TYR A 207 5.62 23.82 24.25
CA TYR A 207 6.91 23.32 24.71
C TYR A 207 8.04 23.56 23.69
N ASP A 208 7.79 24.30 22.61
CA ASP A 208 8.82 24.63 21.64
C ASP A 208 9.83 25.60 22.29
N ASN A 209 11.11 25.24 22.23
CA ASN A 209 12.20 26.10 22.66
C ASN A 209 13.16 26.33 21.48
N PRO A 210 13.37 27.59 21.03
CA PRO A 210 14.30 27.91 19.94
C PRO A 210 15.74 27.43 20.17
N ASP A 211 16.16 27.31 21.43
CA ASP A 211 17.51 26.89 21.81
C ASP A 211 17.64 25.37 21.98
N ALA A 212 16.55 24.61 21.82
CA ALA A 212 16.58 23.16 21.95
C ALA A 212 17.19 22.49 20.71
N GLU A 213 18.02 21.46 20.93
CA GLU A 213 18.60 20.66 19.85
C GLU A 213 17.51 19.91 19.04
N GLY A 214 17.35 20.29 17.78
CA GLY A 214 16.44 19.64 16.83
C GLY A 214 16.53 20.27 15.43
N GLU A 215 16.26 19.46 14.39
CA GLU A 215 16.29 19.96 13.01
C GLU A 215 14.95 20.55 12.54
N VAL A 216 13.85 20.18 13.21
CA VAL A 216 12.46 20.51 12.86
C VAL A 216 11.63 20.72 14.13
N SER A 217 10.56 21.52 14.05
CA SER A 217 9.63 21.75 15.17
C SER A 217 8.78 20.52 15.50
N HIS A 218 8.09 20.52 16.65
CA HIS A 218 7.17 19.44 17.01
C HIS A 218 6.04 19.27 15.99
N PHE A 219 5.46 20.37 15.51
CA PHE A 219 4.42 20.33 14.47
C PHE A 219 4.95 19.81 13.13
N GLN A 220 6.16 20.21 12.74
CA GLN A 220 6.83 19.75 11.53
C GLN A 220 7.15 18.25 11.58
N ALA A 221 7.62 17.77 12.74
CA ALA A 221 7.86 16.35 12.96
C ALA A 221 6.56 15.54 12.88
N LEU A 222 5.48 16.02 13.50
CA LEU A 222 4.16 15.39 13.40
C LEU A 222 3.66 15.38 11.94
N SER A 223 3.73 16.51 11.25
CA SER A 223 3.26 16.63 9.87
C SER A 223 4.03 15.72 8.92
N SER A 224 5.35 15.63 9.07
CA SER A 224 6.18 14.72 8.27
C SER A 224 5.91 13.25 8.58
N ALA A 225 5.59 12.89 9.82
CA ALA A 225 5.19 11.53 10.17
C ALA A 225 3.81 11.21 9.58
N LEU A 226 2.86 12.14 9.71
CA LEU A 226 1.51 12.00 9.16
C LEU A 226 1.50 11.92 7.63
N SER A 227 2.36 12.67 6.91
CA SER A 227 2.43 12.55 5.45
C SER A 227 2.86 11.16 4.98
N ALA A 228 3.61 10.42 5.79
CA ALA A 228 4.04 9.07 5.45
C ALA A 228 2.98 8.01 5.81
N THR A 229 2.16 8.26 6.84
CA THR A 229 1.15 7.30 7.31
C THR A 229 -0.26 7.57 6.77
N VAL A 230 -0.52 8.80 6.32
CA VAL A 230 -1.78 9.20 5.69
C VAL A 230 -1.55 9.19 4.18
N GLY A 231 -2.00 8.13 3.53
CA GLY A 231 -1.90 7.99 2.09
C GLY A 231 -3.09 7.26 1.51
N LEU A 232 -3.00 6.92 0.22
CA LEU A 232 -4.03 6.17 -0.51
C LEU A 232 -4.34 4.81 0.12
N GLY A 233 -3.40 4.22 0.87
CA GLY A 233 -3.64 3.02 1.67
C GLY A 233 -4.76 3.18 2.71
N ASN A 234 -4.96 4.37 3.28
CA ASN A 234 -6.08 4.61 4.21
C ASN A 234 -7.42 4.76 3.50
N ILE A 235 -7.43 5.11 2.21
CA ILE A 235 -8.65 5.27 1.42
C ILE A 235 -9.02 3.93 0.79
N ALA A 236 -8.10 3.36 0.00
CA ALA A 236 -8.28 2.09 -0.68
C ALA A 236 -8.22 0.89 0.28
N GLY A 237 -7.30 0.89 1.25
CA GLY A 237 -7.13 -0.24 2.17
C GLY A 237 -8.30 -0.39 3.14
N VAL A 238 -8.90 0.71 3.61
CA VAL A 238 -10.15 0.65 4.40
C VAL A 238 -11.28 0.11 3.55
N ALA A 239 -11.43 0.57 2.29
CA ALA A 239 -12.45 0.07 1.38
C ALA A 239 -12.30 -1.45 1.15
N ILE A 240 -11.08 -1.92 0.84
CA ILE A 240 -10.80 -3.34 0.64
C ILE A 240 -11.06 -4.16 1.92
N ALA A 241 -10.67 -3.63 3.09
CA ALA A 241 -10.92 -4.28 4.37
C ALA A 241 -12.42 -4.41 4.69
N VAL A 242 -13.23 -3.40 4.36
CA VAL A 242 -14.69 -3.45 4.52
C VAL A 242 -15.33 -4.38 3.49
N SER A 243 -14.87 -4.38 2.25
CA SER A 243 -15.40 -5.27 1.20
C SER A 243 -15.13 -6.75 1.48
N LEU A 244 -14.00 -7.08 2.12
CA LEU A 244 -13.62 -8.45 2.44
C LEU A 244 -14.04 -8.90 3.85
N GLY A 245 -13.98 -7.99 4.82
CA GLY A 245 -14.25 -8.26 6.24
C GLY A 245 -15.63 -7.83 6.72
N GLY A 246 -16.44 -7.21 5.85
CA GLY A 246 -17.71 -6.60 6.19
C GLY A 246 -17.58 -5.33 7.05
N PRO A 247 -18.71 -4.69 7.42
CA PRO A 247 -18.72 -3.45 8.19
C PRO A 247 -18.04 -3.56 9.57
N GLY A 248 -18.05 -4.76 10.18
CA GLY A 248 -17.40 -5.03 11.46
C GLY A 248 -15.88 -4.86 11.46
N ALA A 249 -15.24 -4.90 10.29
CA ALA A 249 -13.83 -4.57 10.12
C ALA A 249 -13.50 -3.18 10.71
N ILE A 250 -14.37 -2.18 10.51
CA ILE A 250 -14.13 -0.79 10.95
C ILE A 250 -13.91 -0.74 12.47
N PHE A 251 -14.71 -1.47 13.25
CA PHE A 251 -14.56 -1.53 14.70
C PHE A 251 -13.17 -2.06 15.10
N TRP A 252 -12.75 -3.18 14.50
CA TRP A 252 -11.45 -3.80 14.81
C TRP A 252 -10.27 -2.94 14.33
N MET A 253 -10.41 -2.19 13.22
CA MET A 253 -9.41 -1.19 12.81
C MET A 253 -9.24 -0.09 13.85
N ILE A 254 -10.35 0.40 14.43
CA ILE A 254 -10.31 1.42 15.48
C ILE A 254 -9.61 0.87 16.73
N ILE A 255 -9.91 -0.36 17.15
CA ILE A 255 -9.25 -1.00 18.30
C ILE A 255 -7.76 -1.22 18.01
N ALA A 256 -7.40 -1.74 16.83
CA ALA A 256 -6.01 -1.96 16.45
C ALA A 256 -5.21 -0.64 16.40
N GLY A 257 -5.79 0.42 15.82
CA GLY A 257 -5.20 1.75 15.82
C GLY A 257 -5.03 2.31 17.22
N PHE A 258 -6.04 2.11 18.08
CA PHE A 258 -5.98 2.53 19.48
C PHE A 258 -4.84 1.85 20.24
N LEU A 259 -4.72 0.52 20.15
CA LEU A 259 -3.63 -0.22 20.78
C LEU A 259 -2.27 0.13 20.15
N GLY A 260 -2.24 0.37 18.85
CA GLY A 260 -1.07 0.77 18.08
C GLY A 260 -0.47 2.10 18.53
N MET A 261 -1.28 3.05 19.05
CA MET A 261 -0.78 4.32 19.60
C MET A 261 0.27 4.11 20.70
N SER A 262 0.06 3.12 21.58
CA SER A 262 1.01 2.82 22.67
C SER A 262 2.32 2.23 22.13
N SER A 263 2.24 1.37 21.11
CA SER A 263 3.41 0.83 20.41
C SER A 263 4.21 1.96 19.77
N LYS A 264 3.54 2.86 19.05
CA LYS A 264 4.20 3.96 18.38
C LYS A 264 4.81 4.95 19.36
N PHE A 265 4.10 5.25 20.46
CA PHE A 265 4.64 6.05 21.55
C PHE A 265 5.94 5.44 22.12
N THR A 266 5.96 4.12 22.35
CA THR A 266 7.14 3.42 22.86
C THR A 266 8.29 3.48 21.86
N GLU A 267 8.02 3.23 20.58
CA GLU A 267 9.00 3.32 19.49
C GLU A 267 9.63 4.73 19.42
N CYS A 268 8.81 5.77 19.40
CA CYS A 268 9.28 7.16 19.35
C CYS A 268 10.06 7.55 20.61
N THR A 269 9.62 7.10 21.78
CA THR A 269 10.32 7.35 23.05
C THR A 269 11.71 6.71 23.05
N LEU A 270 11.83 5.47 22.60
CA LEU A 270 13.12 4.79 22.46
C LEU A 270 13.99 5.46 21.37
N GLY A 271 13.38 5.88 20.27
CA GLY A 271 14.05 6.61 19.20
C GLY A 271 14.66 7.93 19.66
N GLN A 272 13.99 8.65 20.58
CA GLN A 272 14.53 9.86 21.21
C GLN A 272 15.59 9.53 22.27
N LYS A 273 15.35 8.52 23.11
CA LYS A 273 16.27 8.13 24.19
C LYS A 273 17.65 7.69 23.66
N TYR A 274 17.69 6.97 22.54
CA TYR A 274 18.91 6.45 21.93
C TYR A 274 19.35 7.22 20.68
N ARG A 275 18.90 8.47 20.51
CA ARG A 275 19.33 9.31 19.39
C ARG A 275 20.83 9.62 19.47
N GLU A 276 21.49 9.70 18.33
CA GLU A 276 22.89 10.09 18.20
C GLU A 276 23.00 11.36 17.36
N THR A 277 23.75 12.33 17.86
CA THR A 277 24.11 13.52 17.09
C THR A 277 25.44 13.28 16.41
N ARG A 278 25.44 13.36 15.08
CA ARG A 278 26.66 13.20 14.28
C ARG A 278 27.58 14.43 14.42
N PRO A 279 28.88 14.29 14.08
CA PRO A 279 29.81 15.42 14.06
C PRO A 279 29.42 16.57 13.13
N ASP A 280 28.57 16.32 12.14
CA ASP A 280 28.03 17.32 11.21
C ASP A 280 26.77 18.04 11.75
N GLY A 281 26.42 17.81 13.02
CA GLY A 281 25.27 18.40 13.70
C GLY A 281 23.93 17.73 13.37
N ARG A 282 23.92 16.68 12.54
CA ARG A 282 22.68 15.98 12.19
C ARG A 282 22.26 15.00 13.28
N VAL A 283 20.97 14.99 13.58
CA VAL A 283 20.41 14.09 14.60
C VAL A 283 19.87 12.84 13.91
N MET A 284 20.31 11.67 14.36
CA MET A 284 19.81 10.39 13.88
C MET A 284 19.20 9.59 15.03
N GLY A 285 18.04 9.00 14.77
CA GLY A 285 17.34 8.17 15.72
C GLY A 285 16.48 7.14 14.99
N GLY A 286 15.88 6.23 15.76
CA GLY A 286 15.01 5.18 15.23
C GLY A 286 15.43 3.79 15.68
N ALA A 287 14.79 2.78 15.08
CA ALA A 287 14.92 1.40 15.52
C ALA A 287 16.33 0.83 15.45
N MET A 288 17.07 1.15 14.40
CA MET A 288 18.47 0.76 14.27
C MET A 288 19.31 1.19 15.47
N PHE A 289 19.06 2.39 16.02
CA PHE A 289 19.82 2.92 17.16
C PHE A 289 19.40 2.27 18.48
N TYR A 290 18.11 2.18 18.77
CA TYR A 290 17.69 1.58 20.04
C TYR A 290 17.83 0.05 20.06
N LEU A 291 17.81 -0.64 18.90
CA LEU A 291 18.11 -2.07 18.83
C LEU A 291 19.59 -2.32 19.13
N GLN A 292 20.49 -1.54 18.53
CA GLN A 292 21.93 -1.68 18.78
C GLN A 292 22.32 -1.23 20.19
N ASN A 293 21.98 0.00 20.56
CA ASN A 293 22.44 0.62 21.80
C ASN A 293 21.61 0.19 23.01
N GLY A 294 20.30 0.02 22.85
CA GLY A 294 19.41 -0.43 23.92
C GLY A 294 19.68 -1.87 24.34
N LEU A 295 19.84 -2.80 23.38
CA LEU A 295 20.19 -4.19 23.73
C LEU A 295 21.62 -4.28 24.30
N ALA A 296 22.57 -3.50 23.81
CA ALA A 296 23.90 -3.44 24.42
C ALA A 296 23.85 -2.94 25.88
N GLU A 297 22.99 -1.97 26.19
CA GLU A 297 22.78 -1.50 27.56
C GLU A 297 22.15 -2.60 28.45
N VAL A 298 21.18 -3.35 27.93
CA VAL A 298 20.59 -4.51 28.63
C VAL A 298 21.64 -5.57 28.91
N GLY A 299 22.51 -5.88 27.95
CA GLY A 299 23.62 -6.82 28.14
C GLY A 299 24.58 -6.41 29.24
N LYS A 300 24.93 -5.11 29.32
CA LYS A 300 25.75 -4.57 30.42
C LYS A 300 25.09 -4.72 31.78
N ARG A 301 23.76 -4.54 31.86
CA ARG A 301 22.99 -4.66 33.11
C ARG A 301 22.78 -6.11 33.56
N THR A 302 22.58 -7.03 32.62
CA THR A 302 22.25 -8.44 32.90
C THR A 302 23.46 -9.37 32.88
N GLY A 303 24.63 -8.88 32.44
CA GLY A 303 25.84 -9.70 32.24
C GLY A 303 25.78 -10.61 31.00
N GLY A 304 24.71 -10.55 30.20
CA GLY A 304 24.56 -11.38 29.00
C GLY A 304 25.39 -10.87 27.83
N THR A 305 26.23 -11.72 27.25
CA THR A 305 27.09 -11.38 26.10
C THR A 305 26.36 -11.43 24.75
N ILE A 306 25.18 -12.06 24.70
CA ILE A 306 24.40 -12.25 23.46
C ILE A 306 23.72 -10.96 22.95
N TYR A 307 23.41 -10.01 23.83
CA TYR A 307 22.59 -8.85 23.47
C TYR A 307 23.28 -7.86 22.54
N GLN A 308 24.60 -7.68 22.67
CA GLN A 308 25.36 -6.75 21.82
C GLN A 308 25.47 -7.22 20.35
N PRO A 309 25.86 -8.47 20.04
CA PRO A 309 25.85 -8.95 18.65
C PRO A 309 24.42 -9.05 18.11
N LEU A 310 23.44 -9.47 18.91
CA LEU A 310 22.04 -9.52 18.51
C LEU A 310 21.51 -8.13 18.13
N GLY A 311 21.77 -7.11 18.94
CA GLY A 311 21.33 -5.75 18.66
C GLY A 311 21.91 -5.17 17.38
N LYS A 312 23.20 -5.43 17.11
CA LYS A 312 23.84 -5.04 15.84
C LYS A 312 23.21 -5.76 14.65
N PHE A 313 22.98 -7.08 14.76
CA PHE A 313 22.33 -7.86 13.72
C PHE A 313 20.92 -7.33 13.41
N LEU A 314 20.09 -7.14 14.44
CA LEU A 314 18.73 -6.63 14.29
C LEU A 314 18.69 -5.21 13.73
N ALA A 315 19.64 -4.35 14.10
CA ALA A 315 19.73 -3.00 13.54
C ALA A 315 20.03 -3.01 12.03
N VAL A 316 20.96 -3.86 11.58
CA VAL A 316 21.29 -4.02 10.16
C VAL A 316 20.12 -4.63 9.40
N ALA A 317 19.52 -5.70 9.95
CA ALA A 317 18.35 -6.35 9.35
C ALA A 317 17.18 -5.36 9.21
N PHE A 318 16.89 -4.57 10.26
CA PHE A 318 15.87 -3.54 10.23
C PHE A 318 16.16 -2.49 9.15
N ALA A 319 17.41 -2.01 9.04
CA ALA A 319 17.78 -1.03 8.04
C ALA A 319 17.55 -1.54 6.61
N ILE A 320 17.97 -2.79 6.32
CA ILE A 320 17.77 -3.43 5.01
C ILE A 320 16.28 -3.58 4.69
N LEU A 321 15.50 -4.12 5.63
CA LEU A 321 14.06 -4.34 5.46
C LEU A 321 13.30 -3.01 5.33
N CYS A 322 13.69 -1.97 6.07
CA CYS A 322 13.08 -0.65 6.00
C CYS A 322 13.35 0.02 4.65
N ILE A 323 14.59 -0.11 4.13
CA ILE A 323 14.93 0.35 2.77
C ILE A 323 14.05 -0.38 1.75
N GLY A 324 13.98 -1.72 1.79
CA GLY A 324 13.14 -2.50 0.88
C GLY A 324 11.64 -2.14 0.98
N GLY A 325 11.11 -2.05 2.20
CA GLY A 325 9.71 -1.68 2.45
C GLY A 325 9.38 -0.26 1.99
N SER A 326 10.34 0.67 2.06
CA SER A 326 10.15 2.04 1.57
C SER A 326 9.98 2.10 0.04
N PHE A 327 10.61 1.19 -0.71
CA PHE A 327 10.40 1.09 -2.16
C PHE A 327 9.05 0.47 -2.49
N GLY A 328 8.70 -0.66 -1.86
CA GLY A 328 7.44 -1.37 -2.13
C GLY A 328 6.21 -0.58 -1.68
N GLY A 329 5.98 -0.54 -0.36
CA GLY A 329 4.79 0.11 0.21
C GLY A 329 4.87 1.63 0.22
N GLY A 330 6.08 2.19 0.37
CA GLY A 330 6.28 3.64 0.47
C GLY A 330 6.20 4.38 -0.87
N ASN A 331 6.71 3.80 -1.96
CA ASN A 331 6.80 4.45 -3.27
C ASN A 331 5.89 3.77 -4.31
N THR A 332 6.25 2.56 -4.76
CA THR A 332 5.59 1.91 -5.90
C THR A 332 4.10 1.74 -5.68
N PHE A 333 3.67 1.27 -4.51
CA PHE A 333 2.24 1.12 -4.21
C PHE A 333 1.51 2.47 -4.26
N GLN A 334 2.06 3.52 -3.64
CA GLN A 334 1.40 4.84 -3.61
C GLN A 334 1.33 5.49 -4.99
N VAL A 335 2.38 5.36 -5.82
CA VAL A 335 2.41 5.91 -7.18
C VAL A 335 1.39 5.21 -8.07
N ASN A 336 1.32 3.88 -8.03
CA ASN A 336 0.36 3.11 -8.83
C ASN A 336 -1.08 3.45 -8.45
N GLN A 337 -1.39 3.51 -7.14
CA GLN A 337 -2.73 3.90 -6.69
C GLN A 337 -3.08 5.33 -7.13
N SER A 338 -2.11 6.25 -7.12
CA SER A 338 -2.33 7.64 -7.57
C SER A 338 -2.61 7.69 -9.07
N LEU A 339 -1.82 6.97 -9.87
CA LEU A 339 -1.98 6.88 -11.32
C LEU A 339 -3.37 6.34 -11.68
N ASN A 340 -3.82 5.27 -10.99
CA ASN A 340 -5.12 4.67 -11.21
C ASN A 340 -6.27 5.66 -10.98
N ALA A 341 -6.18 6.49 -9.94
CA ALA A 341 -7.19 7.52 -9.69
C ALA A 341 -7.13 8.68 -10.71
N VAL A 342 -5.94 9.08 -11.14
CA VAL A 342 -5.76 10.24 -12.03
C VAL A 342 -6.11 9.91 -13.48
N GLN A 343 -5.81 8.70 -13.96
CA GLN A 343 -6.12 8.29 -15.34
C GLN A 343 -7.63 8.20 -15.62
N GLU A 344 -8.46 8.05 -14.58
CA GLU A 344 -9.93 8.14 -14.72
C GLU A 344 -10.37 9.55 -15.14
N THR A 345 -9.67 10.58 -14.65
CA THR A 345 -10.02 11.99 -14.88
C THR A 345 -9.28 12.61 -16.06
N ILE A 346 -8.07 12.14 -16.38
CA ILE A 346 -7.21 12.69 -17.44
C ILE A 346 -7.07 11.68 -18.59
N PRO A 347 -7.84 11.84 -19.69
CA PRO A 347 -7.82 10.90 -20.82
C PRO A 347 -6.43 10.72 -21.46
N PHE A 348 -5.59 11.76 -21.43
CA PHE A 348 -4.22 11.70 -21.94
C PHE A 348 -3.36 10.61 -21.27
N LEU A 349 -3.63 10.30 -20.00
CA LEU A 349 -2.89 9.28 -19.24
C LEU A 349 -3.45 7.87 -19.44
N LYS A 350 -4.64 7.73 -20.03
CA LYS A 350 -5.19 6.41 -20.36
C LYS A 350 -4.37 5.79 -21.47
N GLU A 351 -4.00 4.54 -21.26
CA GLU A 351 -3.43 3.72 -22.33
C GLU A 351 -4.47 3.60 -23.46
N ALA A 352 -3.98 3.69 -24.69
CA ALA A 352 -4.81 3.57 -25.88
C ALA A 352 -4.01 2.96 -27.05
N TYR A 353 -4.69 2.21 -27.91
CA TYR A 353 -4.20 1.91 -29.25
C TYR A 353 -4.53 3.08 -30.17
N VAL A 354 -3.61 3.42 -31.06
CA VAL A 354 -3.74 4.54 -31.97
C VAL A 354 -3.47 4.05 -33.39
N VAL A 355 -4.40 4.33 -34.29
CA VAL A 355 -4.25 4.06 -35.72
C VAL A 355 -4.35 5.38 -36.48
N TYR A 356 -3.46 5.57 -37.43
CA TYR A 356 -3.43 6.75 -38.29
C TYR A 356 -4.05 6.43 -39.63
N ASP A 357 -5.03 7.22 -40.05
CA ASP A 357 -5.64 7.18 -41.38
C ASP A 357 -5.34 8.50 -42.09
N GLY A 358 -4.28 8.52 -42.88
CA GLY A 358 -3.71 9.77 -43.42
C GLY A 358 -3.28 10.74 -42.30
N GLU A 359 -3.96 11.88 -42.20
CA GLU A 359 -3.74 12.89 -41.14
C GLU A 359 -4.65 12.69 -39.92
N GLU A 360 -5.67 11.84 -40.02
CA GLU A 360 -6.60 11.60 -38.93
C GLU A 360 -6.08 10.54 -37.95
N ARG A 361 -6.28 10.82 -36.66
CA ARG A 361 -5.86 9.94 -35.57
C ARG A 361 -7.10 9.37 -34.90
N ARG A 362 -7.23 8.04 -34.91
CA ARG A 362 -8.26 7.33 -34.16
C ARG A 362 -7.65 6.61 -32.97
N GLU A 363 -8.26 6.81 -31.81
CA GLU A 363 -7.86 6.16 -30.55
C GLU A 363 -8.87 5.06 -30.20
N PHE A 364 -8.34 3.94 -29.74
CA PHE A 364 -9.09 2.79 -29.26
C PHE A 364 -8.61 2.48 -27.85
N ASP A 365 -9.49 2.00 -26.98
CA ASP A 365 -9.12 1.70 -25.59
C ASP A 365 -8.04 0.61 -25.53
N ALA A 366 -7.11 0.72 -24.57
CA ALA A 366 -6.05 -0.28 -24.36
C ALA A 366 -6.57 -1.55 -23.68
N THR A 367 -7.56 -2.15 -24.30
CA THR A 367 -8.19 -3.39 -23.89
C THR A 367 -7.97 -4.44 -24.98
N PRO A 368 -7.93 -5.74 -24.67
CA PRO A 368 -7.89 -6.76 -25.71
C PRO A 368 -8.91 -6.60 -26.84
N ALA A 369 -10.14 -6.15 -26.57
CA ALA A 369 -11.13 -5.83 -27.60
C ALA A 369 -10.75 -4.57 -28.40
N GLY A 370 -10.31 -3.51 -27.74
CA GLY A 370 -9.83 -2.31 -28.43
C GLY A 370 -8.57 -2.57 -29.27
N ARG A 371 -7.74 -3.55 -28.88
CA ARG A 371 -6.61 -4.03 -29.71
C ARG A 371 -7.10 -4.68 -30.98
N GLU A 372 -8.11 -5.54 -30.89
CA GLU A 372 -8.69 -6.21 -32.05
C GLU A 372 -9.35 -5.20 -32.99
N GLU A 373 -10.14 -4.27 -32.46
CA GLU A 373 -10.76 -3.18 -33.22
C GLU A 373 -9.71 -2.30 -33.92
N ALA A 374 -8.68 -1.89 -33.18
CA ALA A 374 -7.56 -1.14 -33.73
C ALA A 374 -6.83 -1.93 -34.83
N THR A 375 -6.65 -3.24 -34.65
CA THR A 375 -5.97 -4.09 -35.63
C THR A 375 -6.80 -4.27 -36.90
N ASN A 376 -8.12 -4.44 -36.77
CA ASN A 376 -9.02 -4.56 -37.91
C ASN A 376 -9.10 -3.24 -38.68
N TYR A 377 -9.26 -2.11 -37.99
CA TYR A 377 -9.24 -0.79 -38.59
C TYR A 377 -7.90 -0.49 -39.27
N ALA A 378 -6.77 -0.83 -38.62
CA ALA A 378 -5.45 -0.66 -39.20
C ALA A 378 -5.24 -1.48 -40.48
N ARG A 379 -5.86 -2.65 -40.61
CA ARG A 379 -5.84 -3.41 -41.88
C ARG A 379 -6.65 -2.73 -42.98
N GLU A 380 -7.78 -2.12 -42.65
CA GLU A 380 -8.63 -1.41 -43.61
C GLU A 380 -7.93 -0.17 -44.18
N VAL A 381 -7.24 0.59 -43.33
CA VAL A 381 -6.54 1.83 -43.73
C VAL A 381 -5.05 1.60 -44.09
N GLU A 382 -4.63 0.34 -44.23
CA GLU A 382 -3.23 -0.07 -44.49
C GLU A 382 -2.20 0.60 -43.55
N SER A 383 -2.56 0.77 -42.29
CA SER A 383 -1.78 1.47 -41.27
C SER A 383 -1.26 0.52 -40.18
N LYS A 384 -0.43 1.04 -39.28
CA LYS A 384 0.07 0.31 -38.11
C LYS A 384 -0.67 0.73 -36.86
N VAL A 385 -0.95 -0.25 -36.00
CA VAL A 385 -1.41 0.01 -34.63
C VAL A 385 -0.21 0.48 -33.80
N HIS A 386 -0.33 1.66 -33.22
CA HIS A 386 0.64 2.22 -32.29
C HIS A 386 0.08 2.11 -30.87
N HIS A 387 0.88 1.65 -29.92
CA HIS A 387 0.48 1.66 -28.52
C HIS A 387 0.92 2.97 -27.87
N ARG A 388 -0.02 3.70 -27.27
CA ARG A 388 0.27 4.94 -26.53
C ARG A 388 0.42 4.64 -25.06
N TYR A 389 1.64 4.73 -24.57
CA TYR A 389 1.97 4.68 -23.15
C TYR A 389 2.36 6.08 -22.68
N ASN A 390 1.45 6.77 -21.98
CA ASN A 390 1.71 8.11 -21.43
C ASN A 390 1.87 8.10 -19.90
N GLN A 391 1.73 6.94 -19.26
CA GLN A 391 1.85 6.81 -17.81
C GLN A 391 3.25 7.19 -17.28
N TRP A 392 4.29 7.02 -18.10
CA TRP A 392 5.65 7.49 -17.76
C TRP A 392 5.70 9.00 -17.52
N VAL A 393 4.81 9.80 -18.16
CA VAL A 393 4.73 11.26 -17.93
C VAL A 393 4.30 11.53 -16.51
N PHE A 394 3.31 10.79 -15.99
CA PHE A 394 2.90 10.88 -14.60
C PHE A 394 4.05 10.51 -13.66
N GLY A 395 4.73 9.40 -13.92
CA GLY A 395 5.92 8.98 -13.17
C GLY A 395 7.02 10.05 -13.17
N LEU A 396 7.31 10.64 -14.32
CA LEU A 396 8.30 11.71 -14.48
C LEU A 396 7.92 12.96 -13.68
N VAL A 397 6.67 13.39 -13.77
CA VAL A 397 6.17 14.55 -13.01
C VAL A 397 6.28 14.28 -11.52
N MET A 398 5.83 13.10 -11.05
CA MET A 398 5.94 12.70 -9.65
C MET A 398 7.40 12.64 -9.19
N ALA A 399 8.31 12.14 -10.02
CA ALA A 399 9.74 12.09 -9.76
C ALA A 399 10.34 13.49 -9.57
N VAL A 400 10.02 14.43 -10.47
CA VAL A 400 10.51 15.81 -10.41
C VAL A 400 9.96 16.51 -9.17
N LEU A 401 8.66 16.43 -8.92
CA LEU A 401 8.03 17.05 -7.74
C LEU A 401 8.61 16.49 -6.44
N THR A 402 8.72 15.17 -6.35
CA THR A 402 9.30 14.49 -5.18
C THR A 402 10.79 14.83 -5.02
N GLY A 403 11.55 14.85 -6.11
CA GLY A 403 12.97 15.22 -6.13
C GLY A 403 13.19 16.64 -5.62
N LEU A 404 12.38 17.61 -6.06
CA LEU A 404 12.44 18.99 -5.57
C LEU A 404 12.28 19.08 -4.05
N VAL A 405 11.44 18.23 -3.45
CA VAL A 405 11.22 18.17 -2.00
C VAL A 405 12.38 17.47 -1.29
N ILE A 406 12.76 16.27 -1.74
CA ILE A 406 13.74 15.40 -1.06
C ILE A 406 15.17 15.97 -1.11
N ILE A 407 15.58 16.63 -2.20
CA ILE A 407 16.94 17.19 -2.36
C ILE A 407 17.25 18.22 -1.25
N GLY A 408 16.22 18.89 -0.70
CA GLY A 408 16.40 19.81 0.42
C GLY A 408 16.71 19.13 1.77
N GLY A 409 16.54 17.81 1.88
CA GLY A 409 16.67 17.07 3.14
C GLY A 409 15.47 17.26 4.08
N ILE A 410 15.60 16.79 5.33
CA ILE A 410 14.49 16.70 6.28
C ILE A 410 13.79 18.04 6.55
N LYS A 411 14.53 19.16 6.56
CA LYS A 411 13.96 20.50 6.71
C LYS A 411 12.98 20.85 5.59
N ARG A 412 13.33 20.59 4.31
CA ARG A 412 12.45 20.88 3.18
C ARG A 412 11.27 19.92 3.10
N ILE A 413 11.50 18.65 3.43
CA ILE A 413 10.44 17.65 3.55
C ILE A 413 9.41 18.11 4.59
N ALA A 414 9.86 18.49 5.79
CA ALA A 414 8.96 18.92 6.85
C ALA A 414 8.24 20.24 6.55
N LEU A 415 8.94 21.23 5.95
CA LEU A 415 8.33 22.49 5.47
C LEU A 415 7.29 22.28 4.37
N THR A 416 7.40 21.19 3.59
CA THR A 416 6.41 20.84 2.58
C THR A 416 5.23 20.12 3.24
N ALA A 417 5.51 19.15 4.11
CA ALA A 417 4.50 18.38 4.83
C ALA A 417 3.63 19.25 5.75
N GLU A 418 4.20 20.23 6.46
CA GLU A 418 3.44 21.13 7.33
C GLU A 418 2.38 21.96 6.58
N LYS A 419 2.56 22.15 5.27
CA LYS A 419 1.61 22.89 4.42
C LYS A 419 0.60 21.96 3.75
N ILE A 420 1.08 20.85 3.19
CA ILE A 420 0.25 19.92 2.42
C ILE A 420 -0.65 19.07 3.33
N VAL A 421 -0.11 18.55 4.44
CA VAL A 421 -0.84 17.59 5.29
C VAL A 421 -2.09 18.21 5.92
N PRO A 422 -2.05 19.42 6.53
CA PRO A 422 -3.25 20.01 7.08
C PRO A 422 -4.31 20.31 6.02
N ALA A 423 -3.90 20.73 4.81
CA ALA A 423 -4.82 20.98 3.71
C ALA A 423 -5.51 19.68 3.24
N MET A 424 -4.74 18.61 3.03
CA MET A 424 -5.25 17.29 2.66
C MET A 424 -6.22 16.74 3.71
N CYS A 425 -5.82 16.72 5.00
CA CYS A 425 -6.68 16.27 6.08
C CYS A 425 -7.92 17.16 6.22
N GLY A 426 -7.79 18.47 6.04
CA GLY A 426 -8.89 19.41 6.09
C GLY A 426 -9.93 19.13 5.01
N ILE A 427 -9.52 19.01 3.73
CA ILE A 427 -10.42 18.67 2.63
C ILE A 427 -11.10 17.32 2.88
N TYR A 428 -10.34 16.31 3.28
CA TYR A 428 -10.87 14.98 3.56
C TYR A 428 -11.94 15.01 4.65
N LEU A 429 -11.64 15.63 5.80
CA LEU A 429 -12.58 15.74 6.92
C LEU A 429 -13.83 16.56 6.55
N LEU A 430 -13.67 17.65 5.80
CA LEU A 430 -14.81 18.46 5.33
C LEU A 430 -15.73 17.66 4.41
N THR A 431 -15.18 16.91 3.46
CA THR A 431 -15.97 16.06 2.57
C THR A 431 -16.67 14.94 3.36
N CYS A 432 -15.98 14.27 4.28
CA CYS A 432 -16.60 13.26 5.14
C CYS A 432 -17.74 13.86 5.99
N LEU A 433 -17.52 15.02 6.60
CA LEU A 433 -18.55 15.71 7.38
C LEU A 433 -19.75 16.10 6.50
N ALA A 434 -19.52 16.61 5.29
CA ALA A 434 -20.60 16.94 4.36
C ALA A 434 -21.46 15.70 4.03
N VAL A 435 -20.83 14.56 3.73
CA VAL A 435 -21.55 13.29 3.49
C VAL A 435 -22.31 12.83 4.74
N LEU A 436 -21.70 12.89 5.92
CA LEU A 436 -22.36 12.54 7.18
C LEU A 436 -23.57 13.45 7.47
N PHE A 437 -23.48 14.75 7.18
CA PHE A 437 -24.61 15.65 7.33
C PHE A 437 -25.73 15.37 6.31
N MET A 438 -25.40 15.03 5.07
CA MET A 438 -26.38 14.66 4.04
C MET A 438 -27.12 13.36 4.37
N HIS A 439 -26.44 12.41 5.03
CA HIS A 439 -26.99 11.10 5.42
C HIS A 439 -27.19 10.97 6.94
N ALA A 440 -27.48 12.07 7.64
CA ALA A 440 -27.52 12.10 9.10
C ALA A 440 -28.51 11.08 9.72
N SER A 441 -29.61 10.79 9.04
CA SER A 441 -30.61 9.80 9.47
C SER A 441 -30.10 8.35 9.43
N GLU A 442 -29.12 8.05 8.58
CA GLU A 442 -28.58 6.70 8.38
C GLU A 442 -27.43 6.39 9.35
N ILE A 443 -26.85 7.41 9.98
CA ILE A 443 -25.70 7.28 10.90
C ILE A 443 -25.97 6.24 12.02
N PRO A 444 -27.09 6.28 12.76
CA PRO A 444 -27.32 5.32 13.84
C PRO A 444 -27.42 3.88 13.32
N ALA A 445 -28.02 3.68 12.14
CA ALA A 445 -28.10 2.36 11.50
C ALA A 445 -26.71 1.86 11.09
N ALA A 446 -25.88 2.72 10.53
CA ALA A 446 -24.50 2.38 10.16
C ALA A 446 -23.66 1.97 11.39
N PHE A 447 -23.73 2.73 12.49
CA PHE A 447 -23.05 2.36 13.74
C PHE A 447 -23.54 1.02 14.29
N LYS A 448 -24.85 0.77 14.25
CA LYS A 448 -25.42 -0.51 14.67
C LYS A 448 -24.87 -1.66 13.82
N THR A 449 -24.86 -1.52 12.50
CA THR A 449 -24.31 -2.54 11.59
C THR A 449 -22.83 -2.81 11.85
N ILE A 450 -22.03 -1.78 12.12
CA ILE A 450 -20.60 -1.95 12.46
C ILE A 450 -20.44 -2.78 13.73
N ILE A 451 -21.18 -2.47 14.80
CA ILE A 451 -21.06 -3.18 16.08
C ILE A 451 -21.62 -4.60 15.97
N ASP A 452 -22.81 -4.77 15.40
CA ASP A 452 -23.44 -6.08 15.25
C ASP A 452 -22.56 -7.01 14.41
N SER A 453 -22.00 -6.51 13.29
CA SER A 453 -21.07 -7.26 12.45
C SER A 453 -19.75 -7.59 13.16
N ALA A 454 -19.23 -6.69 14.00
CA ALA A 454 -17.98 -6.88 14.71
C ALA A 454 -18.02 -7.97 15.79
N PHE A 455 -19.21 -8.27 16.34
CA PHE A 455 -19.41 -9.27 17.41
C PHE A 455 -20.25 -10.48 17.00
N ASN A 456 -20.71 -10.56 15.75
CA ASN A 456 -21.42 -11.74 15.24
C ASN A 456 -20.43 -12.89 14.97
N PRO A 457 -20.57 -14.08 15.60
CA PRO A 457 -19.58 -15.17 15.50
C PRO A 457 -19.21 -15.64 14.08
N SER A 458 -20.06 -15.47 13.06
CA SER A 458 -19.72 -15.82 11.68
C SER A 458 -18.99 -14.69 10.91
N ALA A 459 -19.25 -13.42 11.24
CA ALA A 459 -18.71 -12.25 10.54
C ALA A 459 -17.58 -11.52 11.32
N ALA A 460 -17.61 -11.57 12.65
CA ALA A 460 -16.66 -10.95 13.57
C ALA A 460 -15.22 -11.41 13.33
N TRP A 461 -15.05 -12.71 13.07
CA TRP A 461 -13.74 -13.29 12.81
C TRP A 461 -13.26 -12.98 11.39
N GLY A 462 -14.15 -12.92 10.40
CA GLY A 462 -13.83 -12.45 9.04
C GLY A 462 -13.40 -10.98 9.03
N GLY A 463 -14.09 -10.11 9.77
CA GLY A 463 -13.75 -8.69 9.92
C GLY A 463 -12.45 -8.46 10.69
N PHE A 464 -12.26 -9.14 11.84
CA PHE A 464 -11.01 -9.09 12.59
C PHE A 464 -9.81 -9.54 11.74
N ILE A 465 -9.95 -10.65 11.00
CA ILE A 465 -8.86 -11.18 10.17
C ILE A 465 -8.65 -10.37 8.88
N GLY A 466 -9.71 -9.88 8.25
CA GLY A 466 -9.62 -8.99 7.08
C GLY A 466 -8.80 -7.73 7.40
N VAL A 467 -9.07 -7.11 8.54
CA VAL A 467 -8.30 -5.98 9.06
C VAL A 467 -6.84 -6.33 9.28
N LEU A 468 -6.58 -7.50 9.85
CA LEU A 468 -5.24 -7.95 10.20
C LEU A 468 -4.41 -8.40 8.99
N VAL A 469 -5.05 -8.86 7.91
CA VAL A 469 -4.34 -9.29 6.70
C VAL A 469 -4.17 -8.14 5.71
N ILE A 470 -5.16 -7.26 5.58
CA ILE A 470 -5.17 -6.16 4.60
C ILE A 470 -4.56 -4.89 5.19
N GLY A 471 -4.73 -4.62 6.50
CA GLY A 471 -4.10 -3.48 7.15
C GLY A 471 -2.56 -3.56 7.22
N PHE A 472 -1.99 -4.72 6.89
CA PHE A 472 -0.54 -4.99 6.91
C PHE A 472 0.03 -5.46 5.56
N LYS A 473 -0.81 -5.67 4.54
CA LYS A 473 -0.38 -5.86 3.15
C LYS A 473 -0.35 -4.51 2.45
#